data_AF-A0A6A5ZLV4-F1
#
_entry.id   AF-A0A6A5ZLV4-F1
#
_cell.length_a   1.000
_cell.length_b   1.000
_cell.length_c   1.000
_cell.angle_alpha   90.00
_cell.angle_beta   90.00
_cell.angle_gamma   90.00
#
_symmetry.space_group_name_H-M   'P 1'
#
loop_
_entity.id
_entity.type
_entity.pdbx_description
1 polymer ?
#
loop_
_entity_poly.entity_id
_entity_poly.type
_entity_poly.pdbx_seq_one_letter_code
_entity_poly.pdbx_strand_id
1 'polypeptide(L)'
;MDWSESKFSRDEVDRCSPEDPRVGPQGLYPDRKMNEVSAVLPSGLLGATQEPSAKALAHTNGNHVHSGAQHNFSQVPPANKSEPSSTSNNIGFRSSSINQIIRDIEEIRQGTTPLADGQASPSYRLSEREYGELERRIALDTSLKAFAEEQLRFNYSKRTGYFTIKMTGGPKHENTVGGVVNALKLKIENLRNSENSKHREFAHKINLNKTTGAVKLKECKYVPDILFQHKSCRRPGVIIEVADTQTPKELAVKAWEYLVYSCANIQVVYGIDIQNATLSSWRYRIDNDTLVAYKVLDGKPFRDSDGPVADTSLVIRLKDFARASISEAELGEDGDYELILTAGDLCRILEDAEQDEKLGKRYDDDISSGDDFLPDAVMLGKMPPWPGESLLPNDEEKYTKLEEDDENRSAGKDADYVDAKRRVHLRNG
;
A
#
# COMPACT_ATOMS: atom_id res chain seq x y z
N MET A 1 45.43 -11.77 9.64
CA MET A 1 44.42 -11.06 10.44
C MET A 1 43.16 -11.00 9.60
N ASP A 2 42.60 -12.16 9.27
CA ASP A 2 41.67 -12.97 10.09
C ASP A 2 40.33 -12.23 10.28
N TRP A 3 39.47 -12.40 9.28
CA TRP A 3 38.05 -12.06 9.32
C TRP A 3 37.30 -13.38 9.41
N SER A 4 36.82 -13.68 10.61
CA SER A 4 36.02 -14.88 10.88
C SER A 4 34.57 -14.67 10.46
N GLU A 5 34.10 -15.59 9.61
CA GLU A 5 32.71 -15.76 9.20
C GLU A 5 31.84 -16.12 10.41
N SER A 6 30.82 -15.30 10.71
CA SER A 6 29.73 -15.73 11.60
C SER A 6 28.53 -16.14 10.75
N LYS A 7 28.30 -17.45 10.67
CA LYS A 7 27.11 -18.08 10.12
C LYS A 7 25.91 -17.74 11.00
N PHE A 8 24.94 -16.99 10.47
CA PHE A 8 23.61 -16.93 11.07
C PHE A 8 22.71 -17.97 10.40
N SER A 9 22.27 -18.92 11.22
CA SER A 9 21.36 -20.00 10.88
C SER A 9 20.03 -19.44 10.34
N ARG A 10 19.71 -19.82 9.11
CA ARG A 10 18.35 -19.81 8.58
C ARG A 10 17.72 -21.12 9.03
N ASP A 11 16.96 -21.10 10.11
CA ASP A 11 15.93 -22.11 10.41
C ASP A 11 15.05 -21.58 11.54
N GLU A 12 14.02 -20.80 11.18
CA GLU A 12 12.80 -20.77 11.98
C GLU A 12 11.62 -20.66 11.01
N VAL A 13 11.06 -21.83 10.73
CA VAL A 13 9.94 -22.05 9.82
C VAL A 13 8.66 -21.60 10.54
N ASP A 14 7.99 -20.61 9.94
CA ASP A 14 6.64 -20.16 10.28
C ASP A 14 5.69 -21.37 10.43
N ARG A 15 5.27 -21.68 11.66
CA ARG A 15 4.14 -22.56 11.95
C ARG A 15 2.84 -21.78 11.81
N CYS A 16 2.37 -21.61 10.58
CA CYS A 16 0.99 -21.23 10.28
C CYS A 16 0.58 -21.82 8.91
N SER A 17 0.61 -23.15 8.83
CA SER A 17 -0.08 -23.93 7.80
C SER A 17 -1.22 -24.72 8.48
N PRO A 18 -2.39 -24.87 7.83
CA PRO A 18 -3.49 -25.66 8.39
C PRO A 18 -3.16 -27.15 8.24
N GLU A 19 -3.14 -27.89 9.36
CA GLU A 19 -2.94 -29.33 9.36
C GLU A 19 -4.21 -30.10 8.91
N ASP A 20 -3.91 -31.23 8.26
CA ASP A 20 -4.77 -32.32 7.77
C ASP A 20 -5.57 -32.98 8.92
N PRO A 21 -6.90 -33.18 8.80
CA PRO A 21 -7.72 -33.66 9.91
C PRO A 21 -7.70 -35.19 10.01
N ARG A 22 -6.57 -35.78 10.38
CA ARG A 22 -6.50 -37.21 10.75
C ARG A 22 -5.43 -37.45 11.81
N VAL A 23 -5.79 -37.32 13.09
CA VAL A 23 -5.41 -38.18 14.23
C VAL A 23 -6.11 -37.65 15.49
N GLY A 24 -6.84 -38.52 16.20
CA GLY A 24 -7.54 -38.22 17.45
C GLY A 24 -6.63 -38.23 18.70
N PRO A 25 -7.16 -37.85 19.88
CA PRO A 25 -6.35 -37.33 20.98
C PRO A 25 -5.97 -38.38 22.03
N GLN A 26 -4.72 -38.28 22.51
CA GLN A 26 -4.22 -38.73 23.81
C GLN A 26 -3.15 -37.69 24.19
N GLY A 27 -3.02 -37.09 25.36
CA GLY A 27 -3.61 -37.20 26.68
C GLY A 27 -2.61 -36.50 27.63
N LEU A 28 -3.10 -36.01 28.77
CA LEU A 28 -2.34 -35.67 29.99
C LEU A 28 -1.51 -34.36 30.01
N TYR A 29 -2.09 -33.34 30.65
CA TYR A 29 -1.36 -32.29 31.38
C TYR A 29 -1.72 -32.39 32.88
N PRO A 30 -0.74 -32.34 33.81
CA PRO A 30 -1.04 -32.25 35.23
C PRO A 30 -1.19 -30.80 35.71
N ASP A 31 -2.08 -30.65 36.67
CA ASP A 31 -2.47 -29.45 37.41
C ASP A 31 -1.30 -28.61 37.93
N ARG A 32 -1.39 -27.28 37.72
CA ARG A 32 -0.58 -26.30 38.45
C ARG A 32 -1.50 -25.41 39.28
N LYS A 33 -1.43 -25.63 40.60
CA LYS A 33 -2.16 -24.92 41.65
C LYS A 33 -1.90 -23.41 41.60
N MET A 34 -2.98 -22.63 41.70
CA MET A 34 -2.97 -21.21 42.00
C MET A 34 -2.60 -20.99 43.48
N ASN A 35 -1.64 -20.09 43.73
CA ASN A 35 -1.41 -19.53 45.05
C ASN A 35 -2.09 -18.16 45.12
N GLU A 36 -3.06 -18.05 46.02
CA GLU A 36 -3.64 -16.79 46.48
C GLU A 36 -2.57 -15.97 47.22
N VAL A 37 -2.47 -14.68 46.90
CA VAL A 37 -1.73 -13.70 47.69
C VAL A 37 -2.75 -12.73 48.27
N SER A 38 -2.92 -12.79 49.59
CA SER A 38 -3.74 -11.87 50.38
C SER A 38 -3.15 -10.46 50.36
N ALA A 39 -3.98 -9.48 49.99
CA ALA A 39 -3.67 -8.07 50.18
C ALA A 39 -4.13 -7.60 51.56
N VAL A 40 -3.18 -7.10 52.36
CA VAL A 40 -3.39 -6.43 53.65
C VAL A 40 -3.61 -4.94 53.38
N LEU A 41 -4.74 -4.40 53.82
CA LEU A 41 -5.00 -2.97 53.92
C LEU A 41 -4.57 -2.45 55.30
N PRO A 42 -4.05 -1.20 55.38
CA PRO A 42 -4.19 -0.40 56.59
C PRO A 42 -5.11 0.81 56.37
N SER A 43 -5.96 1.04 57.36
CA SER A 43 -6.87 2.18 57.52
C SER A 43 -6.28 3.27 58.41
N GLY A 44 -6.78 4.52 58.25
CA GLY A 44 -6.62 5.67 59.15
C GLY A 44 -5.69 6.76 58.59
N LEU A 45 -5.96 8.08 58.64
CA LEU A 45 -6.83 8.94 59.46
C LEU A 45 -7.12 10.24 58.66
N LEU A 46 -8.37 10.72 58.62
CA LEU A 46 -8.90 11.95 59.27
C LEU A 46 -8.16 13.29 59.02
N GLY A 47 -8.88 14.24 58.40
CA GLY A 47 -8.58 15.67 58.41
C GLY A 47 -9.64 16.47 57.66
N ALA A 48 -10.53 17.16 58.39
CA ALA A 48 -11.66 17.93 57.91
C ALA A 48 -11.36 19.44 57.86
N THR A 49 -11.93 20.16 56.88
CA THR A 49 -12.36 21.58 56.95
C THR A 49 -13.23 21.89 55.72
N GLN A 50 -14.55 21.95 55.84
CA GLN A 50 -15.41 23.15 56.06
C GLN A 50 -15.60 24.06 54.82
N GLU A 51 -16.79 23.95 54.22
CA GLU A 51 -17.45 24.97 53.37
C GLU A 51 -17.82 26.23 54.17
N PRO A 52 -18.24 27.30 53.48
CA PRO A 52 -19.65 27.67 53.68
C PRO A 52 -20.44 28.02 52.40
N SER A 53 -21.74 27.80 52.58
CA SER A 53 -22.90 27.91 51.70
C SER A 53 -23.56 29.30 51.68
N ALA A 54 -24.23 29.65 50.57
CA ALA A 54 -25.52 30.37 50.51
C ALA A 54 -26.11 30.17 49.08
N LYS A 55 -27.22 29.45 48.82
CA LYS A 55 -28.69 29.75 49.00
C LYS A 55 -29.07 31.15 48.49
N ALA A 56 -30.05 31.37 47.60
CA ALA A 56 -31.44 30.90 47.52
C ALA A 56 -31.98 31.05 46.06
N LEU A 57 -32.75 30.11 45.46
CA LEU A 57 -34.19 29.78 45.57
C LEU A 57 -35.17 30.74 44.85
N ALA A 58 -35.81 30.26 43.77
CA ALA A 58 -37.24 30.47 43.47
C ALA A 58 -37.77 29.44 42.46
N HIS A 59 -38.88 28.80 42.82
CA HIS A 59 -39.68 27.82 42.09
C HIS A 59 -40.55 28.47 41.00
N THR A 60 -40.91 27.72 39.95
CA THR A 60 -42.31 27.24 39.70
C THR A 60 -42.38 26.26 38.51
N ASN A 61 -43.08 25.14 38.72
CA ASN A 61 -43.97 24.32 37.87
C ASN A 61 -43.72 24.31 36.33
N GLY A 62 -43.69 23.19 35.61
CA GLY A 62 -44.31 21.88 35.80
C GLY A 62 -44.98 21.50 34.47
N ASN A 63 -44.56 20.41 33.82
CA ASN A 63 -45.45 19.58 33.01
C ASN A 63 -44.76 18.27 32.59
N HIS A 64 -45.39 17.18 32.99
CA HIS A 64 -45.16 15.81 32.59
C HIS A 64 -45.77 15.57 31.20
N VAL A 65 -45.02 14.96 30.28
CA VAL A 65 -45.56 14.00 29.30
C VAL A 65 -44.59 12.84 29.18
N HIS A 66 -45.07 11.66 29.54
CA HIS A 66 -44.45 10.36 29.30
C HIS A 66 -44.57 9.97 27.83
N SER A 67 -43.51 9.44 27.23
CA SER A 67 -43.60 8.40 26.22
C SER A 67 -42.27 7.67 26.10
N GLY A 68 -42.13 6.60 26.87
CA GLY A 68 -41.16 5.54 26.61
C GLY A 68 -41.77 4.54 25.63
N ALA A 69 -41.05 4.21 24.57
CA ALA A 69 -41.32 3.04 23.75
C ALA A 69 -39.99 2.33 23.46
N GLN A 70 -39.74 1.30 24.24
CA GLN A 70 -38.84 0.20 23.89
C GLN A 70 -39.47 -0.54 22.70
N HIS A 71 -38.67 -0.87 21.67
CA HIS A 71 -39.05 -1.90 20.71
C HIS A 71 -37.96 -2.96 20.59
N ASN A 72 -38.39 -4.16 20.93
CA ASN A 72 -37.74 -5.45 20.82
C ASN A 72 -37.23 -5.74 19.40
N PHE A 73 -36.06 -6.38 19.35
CA PHE A 73 -35.69 -7.28 18.27
C PHE A 73 -36.66 -8.47 18.25
N SER A 74 -37.38 -8.66 17.15
CA SER A 74 -38.08 -9.91 16.88
C SER A 74 -38.04 -10.26 15.39
N GLN A 75 -37.39 -11.40 15.14
CA GLN A 75 -37.75 -12.47 14.22
C GLN A 75 -38.03 -12.17 12.73
N VAL A 76 -37.24 -12.89 11.91
CA VAL A 76 -37.44 -13.18 10.48
C VAL A 76 -38.71 -14.01 10.27
N PRO A 77 -39.50 -13.73 9.21
CA PRO A 77 -40.34 -14.73 8.55
C PRO A 77 -39.92 -15.00 7.09
N PRO A 78 -40.38 -16.12 6.49
CA PRO A 78 -39.68 -16.82 5.43
C PRO A 78 -40.08 -16.39 4.00
N ALA A 79 -39.28 -16.93 3.08
CA ALA A 79 -39.35 -16.88 1.61
C ALA A 79 -40.75 -16.74 0.99
N ASN A 80 -40.85 -15.84 0.02
CA ASN A 80 -41.82 -16.00 -1.06
C ASN A 80 -41.18 -15.71 -2.42
N LYS A 81 -41.41 -16.66 -3.34
CA LYS A 81 -40.94 -16.68 -4.72
C LYS A 81 -41.73 -15.67 -5.54
N SER A 82 -41.04 -14.83 -6.29
CA SER A 82 -41.58 -14.20 -7.49
C SER A 82 -40.41 -13.86 -8.41
N GLU A 83 -40.30 -14.64 -9.48
CA GLU A 83 -39.51 -14.29 -10.67
C GLU A 83 -40.03 -12.98 -11.28
N PRO A 84 -39.14 -12.21 -11.91
CA PRO A 84 -39.51 -11.59 -13.17
C PRO A 84 -38.52 -11.98 -14.28
N SER A 85 -39.10 -12.66 -15.27
CA SER A 85 -38.94 -12.40 -16.71
C SER A 85 -37.62 -11.81 -17.20
N SER A 86 -36.96 -12.66 -17.97
CA SER A 86 -35.91 -12.42 -18.95
C SER A 86 -36.02 -11.10 -19.73
N THR A 87 -35.03 -10.23 -19.56
CA THR A 87 -34.56 -9.34 -20.64
C THR A 87 -33.04 -9.30 -20.62
N SER A 88 -32.49 -9.91 -21.67
CA SER A 88 -31.12 -9.85 -22.15
C SER A 88 -30.43 -8.50 -21.90
N ASN A 89 -29.29 -8.52 -21.20
CA ASN A 89 -28.16 -7.65 -21.53
C ASN A 89 -26.84 -8.35 -21.20
N ASN A 90 -26.00 -8.43 -22.23
CA ASN A 90 -24.72 -9.13 -22.31
C ASN A 90 -23.76 -8.77 -21.18
N ILE A 91 -23.44 -9.74 -20.32
CA ILE A 91 -22.16 -9.79 -19.60
C ILE A 91 -21.40 -10.97 -20.22
N GLY A 92 -20.62 -10.66 -21.25
CA GLY A 92 -19.81 -11.63 -21.96
C GLY A 92 -18.68 -12.17 -21.09
N PHE A 93 -18.93 -13.29 -20.42
CA PHE A 93 -17.88 -14.17 -19.92
C PHE A 93 -17.13 -14.77 -21.12
N ARG A 94 -15.89 -14.34 -21.34
CA ARG A 94 -14.98 -14.96 -22.29
C ARG A 94 -13.57 -14.98 -21.71
N SER A 95 -12.79 -15.96 -22.14
CA SER A 95 -11.34 -16.12 -22.01
C SER A 95 -10.50 -14.95 -22.58
N SER A 96 -11.11 -13.77 -22.71
CA SER A 96 -10.61 -12.54 -23.34
C SER A 96 -10.08 -11.50 -22.34
N SER A 97 -10.12 -11.77 -21.03
CA SER A 97 -9.70 -10.83 -19.98
C SER A 97 -8.20 -10.56 -20.00
N ILE A 98 -7.36 -11.58 -20.09
CA ILE A 98 -5.89 -11.44 -19.99
C ILE A 98 -5.31 -10.65 -21.17
N ASN A 99 -5.75 -10.91 -22.40
CA ASN A 99 -5.27 -10.16 -23.58
C ASN A 99 -5.71 -8.69 -23.51
N GLN A 100 -6.92 -8.42 -23.00
CA GLN A 100 -7.38 -7.05 -22.77
C GLN A 100 -6.48 -6.34 -21.75
N ILE A 101 -6.22 -6.98 -20.60
CA ILE A 101 -5.35 -6.42 -19.56
C ILE A 101 -3.95 -6.12 -20.09
N ILE A 102 -3.35 -7.03 -20.88
CA ILE A 102 -2.04 -6.78 -21.49
C ILE A 102 -2.08 -5.58 -22.43
N ARG A 103 -3.14 -5.43 -23.26
CA ARG A 103 -3.33 -4.25 -24.11
C ARG A 103 -3.45 -2.98 -23.28
N ASP A 104 -4.22 -3.02 -22.21
CA ASP A 104 -4.41 -1.84 -21.35
C ASP A 104 -3.09 -1.46 -20.64
N ILE A 105 -2.29 -2.43 -20.20
CA ILE A 105 -0.94 -2.18 -19.66
C ILE A 105 -0.02 -1.57 -20.73
N GLU A 106 -0.08 -2.06 -21.97
CA GLU A 106 0.68 -1.52 -23.10
C GLU A 106 0.28 -0.08 -23.45
N GLU A 107 -1.02 0.21 -23.49
CA GLU A 107 -1.53 1.56 -23.75
C GLU A 107 -1.07 2.53 -22.65
N ILE A 108 -1.10 2.10 -21.38
CA ILE A 108 -0.60 2.91 -20.26
C ILE A 108 0.89 3.16 -20.41
N ARG A 109 1.67 2.12 -20.75
CA ARG A 109 3.12 2.26 -20.97
C ARG A 109 3.45 3.23 -22.10
N GLN A 110 2.63 3.27 -23.15
CA GLN A 110 2.82 4.13 -24.31
C GLN A 110 2.27 5.56 -24.08
N GLY A 111 1.63 5.82 -22.93
CA GLY A 111 0.97 7.09 -22.65
C GLY A 111 -0.23 7.37 -23.56
N THR A 112 -0.81 6.35 -24.19
CA THR A 112 -1.90 6.49 -25.16
C THR A 112 -3.28 6.35 -24.52
N THR A 113 -3.35 5.99 -23.23
CA THR A 113 -4.64 5.84 -22.54
C THR A 113 -5.20 7.22 -22.14
N PRO A 114 -6.38 7.61 -22.63
CA PRO A 114 -7.07 8.83 -22.21
C PRO A 114 -7.86 8.52 -20.93
N LEU A 115 -7.19 8.07 -19.87
CA LEU A 115 -7.85 7.94 -18.57
C LEU A 115 -7.72 9.29 -17.89
N ALA A 116 -8.71 10.14 -18.16
CA ALA A 116 -8.81 11.48 -17.60
C ALA A 116 -8.85 11.44 -16.06
N ASP A 117 -8.41 12.53 -15.43
CA ASP A 117 -8.55 12.75 -13.99
C ASP A 117 -9.98 12.41 -13.52
N GLY A 118 -10.07 11.58 -12.47
CA GLY A 118 -11.33 11.17 -11.87
C GLY A 118 -12.02 9.94 -12.48
N GLN A 119 -11.45 9.31 -13.52
CA GLN A 119 -11.99 8.04 -14.03
C GLN A 119 -11.62 6.86 -13.11
N ALA A 120 -12.59 5.97 -12.87
CA ALA A 120 -12.37 4.79 -12.04
C ALA A 120 -11.26 3.90 -12.63
N SER A 121 -10.35 3.44 -11.75
CA SER A 121 -9.25 2.54 -12.11
C SER A 121 -9.74 1.28 -12.85
N PRO A 122 -9.16 0.93 -14.02
CA PRO A 122 -9.55 -0.27 -14.76
C PRO A 122 -9.46 -1.53 -13.89
N SER A 123 -10.56 -2.29 -13.83
CA SER A 123 -10.70 -3.44 -12.95
C SER A 123 -11.28 -4.64 -13.68
N TYR A 124 -10.66 -5.80 -13.49
CA TYR A 124 -10.95 -7.03 -14.21
C TYR A 124 -11.11 -8.18 -13.23
N ARG A 125 -12.02 -9.09 -13.55
CA ARG A 125 -12.18 -10.32 -12.76
C ARG A 125 -11.25 -11.40 -13.31
N LEU A 126 -10.31 -11.86 -12.48
CA LEU A 126 -9.37 -12.95 -12.74
C LEU A 126 -9.42 -13.98 -11.61
N SER A 127 -9.61 -15.24 -11.98
CA SER A 127 -9.30 -16.37 -11.09
C SER A 127 -7.79 -16.40 -10.76
N GLU A 128 -7.41 -17.11 -9.71
CA GLU A 128 -5.99 -17.26 -9.33
C GLU A 128 -5.14 -17.84 -10.46
N ARG A 129 -5.72 -18.79 -11.22
CA ARG A 129 -5.07 -19.38 -12.40
C ARG A 129 -4.86 -18.35 -13.52
N GLU A 130 -5.86 -17.52 -13.80
CA GLU A 130 -5.76 -16.48 -14.83
C GLU A 130 -4.80 -15.37 -14.41
N TYR A 131 -4.78 -14.99 -13.13
CA TYR A 131 -3.80 -14.06 -12.60
C TYR A 131 -2.38 -14.62 -12.69
N GLY A 132 -2.17 -15.91 -12.37
CA GLY A 132 -0.88 -16.57 -12.56
C GLY A 132 -0.42 -16.60 -14.02
N GLU A 133 -1.36 -16.81 -14.96
CA GLU A 133 -1.07 -16.70 -16.40
C GLU A 133 -0.74 -15.26 -16.83
N LEU A 134 -1.43 -14.25 -16.28
CA LEU A 134 -1.10 -12.85 -16.52
C LEU A 134 0.31 -12.51 -16.02
N GLU A 135 0.67 -12.90 -14.79
CA GLU A 135 2.03 -12.70 -14.25
C GLU A 135 3.09 -13.38 -15.13
N ARG A 136 2.82 -14.61 -15.58
CA ARG A 136 3.73 -15.35 -16.47
C ARG A 136 3.95 -14.62 -17.80
N ARG A 137 2.88 -14.06 -18.38
CA ARG A 137 2.96 -13.31 -19.65
C ARG A 137 3.75 -12.01 -19.50
N ILE A 138 3.48 -11.25 -18.45
CA ILE A 138 4.25 -10.03 -18.13
C ILE A 138 5.74 -10.39 -17.94
N ALA A 139 6.05 -11.50 -17.26
CA ALA A 139 7.44 -11.90 -17.02
C ALA A 139 8.20 -12.39 -18.27
N LEU A 140 7.51 -12.87 -19.30
CA LEU A 140 8.12 -13.34 -20.55
C LEU A 140 8.43 -12.22 -21.54
N ASP A 141 7.73 -11.11 -21.44
CA ASP A 141 7.99 -9.92 -22.23
C ASP A 141 8.93 -8.99 -21.45
N THR A 142 10.20 -8.91 -21.87
CA THR A 142 11.22 -8.10 -21.19
C THR A 142 10.80 -6.64 -21.00
N SER A 143 10.11 -6.08 -22.00
CA SER A 143 9.72 -4.68 -22.02
C SER A 143 8.54 -4.41 -21.07
N LEU A 144 7.54 -5.30 -21.05
CA LEU A 144 6.44 -5.24 -20.09
C LEU A 144 6.89 -5.58 -18.68
N LYS A 145 7.84 -6.50 -18.52
CA LYS A 145 8.41 -6.84 -17.22
C LYS A 145 9.08 -5.63 -16.57
N ALA A 146 9.98 -4.95 -17.29
CA ALA A 146 10.66 -3.77 -16.77
C ALA A 146 9.64 -2.69 -16.36
N PHE A 147 8.69 -2.39 -17.25
CA PHE A 147 7.60 -1.46 -16.94
C PHE A 147 6.76 -1.91 -15.73
N ALA A 148 6.44 -3.21 -15.64
CA ALA A 148 5.63 -3.73 -14.55
C ALA A 148 6.32 -3.72 -13.19
N GLU A 149 7.65 -3.86 -13.18
CA GLU A 149 8.47 -3.81 -11.96
C GLU A 149 8.70 -2.38 -11.47
N GLU A 150 8.77 -1.42 -12.39
CA GLU A 150 9.16 -0.03 -12.08
C GLU A 150 7.97 0.94 -11.98
N GLN A 151 6.94 0.75 -12.82
CA GLN A 151 5.92 1.77 -13.07
C GLN A 151 4.49 1.27 -12.93
N LEU A 152 4.20 0.01 -13.29
CA LEU A 152 2.84 -0.52 -13.17
C LEU A 152 2.46 -0.70 -11.69
N ARG A 153 1.51 0.11 -11.23
CA ARG A 153 0.87 -0.08 -9.93
C ARG A 153 -0.40 -0.89 -10.13
N PHE A 154 -0.57 -1.98 -9.39
CA PHE A 154 -1.79 -2.77 -9.45
C PHE A 154 -2.09 -3.47 -8.14
N ASN A 155 -3.35 -3.86 -8.00
CA ASN A 155 -3.87 -4.63 -6.89
C ASN A 155 -4.49 -5.93 -7.41
N TYR A 156 -4.28 -7.04 -6.70
CA TYR A 156 -5.00 -8.28 -6.93
C TYR A 156 -5.45 -8.88 -5.61
N SER A 157 -6.71 -9.32 -5.53
CA SER A 157 -7.27 -10.05 -4.39
C SER A 157 -7.81 -11.38 -4.85
N LYS A 158 -7.28 -12.49 -4.33
CA LYS A 158 -7.78 -13.84 -4.57
C LYS A 158 -9.21 -14.01 -4.04
N ARG A 159 -9.52 -13.36 -2.91
CA ARG A 159 -10.84 -13.42 -2.27
C ARG A 159 -11.94 -12.89 -3.19
N THR A 160 -11.70 -11.74 -3.82
CA THR A 160 -12.69 -11.09 -4.68
C THR A 160 -12.50 -11.49 -6.15
N GLY A 161 -11.31 -11.96 -6.51
CA GLY A 161 -10.89 -12.25 -7.87
C GLY A 161 -10.70 -10.99 -8.70
N TYR A 162 -10.51 -9.81 -8.11
CA TYR A 162 -10.32 -8.58 -8.87
C TYR A 162 -8.85 -8.22 -9.01
N PHE A 163 -8.45 -7.92 -10.25
CA PHE A 163 -7.21 -7.26 -10.63
C PHE A 163 -7.55 -5.82 -11.02
N THR A 164 -6.95 -4.85 -10.33
CA THR A 164 -7.17 -3.42 -10.58
C THR A 164 -5.85 -2.76 -10.89
N ILE A 165 -5.75 -2.12 -12.05
CA ILE A 165 -4.60 -1.28 -12.38
C ILE A 165 -4.78 0.04 -11.62
N LYS A 166 -3.88 0.35 -10.69
CA LYS A 166 -3.91 1.63 -9.96
C LYS A 166 -3.40 2.70 -10.91
N MET A 167 -4.29 3.61 -11.30
CA MET A 167 -3.86 4.86 -11.92
C MET A 167 -3.11 5.70 -10.87
N THR A 168 -2.08 6.44 -11.30
CA THR A 168 -1.58 7.57 -10.51
C THR A 168 -2.72 8.58 -10.41
N GLY A 169 -3.14 8.96 -9.20
CA GLY A 169 -4.40 9.68 -8.94
C GLY A 169 -4.42 11.16 -9.36
N GLY A 170 -3.83 11.50 -10.50
CA GLY A 170 -3.59 12.88 -10.93
C GLY A 170 -2.55 13.60 -10.05
N PRO A 171 -2.20 14.84 -10.41
CA PRO A 171 -1.21 15.64 -9.68
C PRO A 171 -1.55 15.82 -8.20
N LYS A 172 -2.83 16.06 -7.88
CA LYS A 172 -3.28 16.26 -6.50
C LYS A 172 -3.01 15.05 -5.60
N HIS A 173 -3.30 13.84 -6.08
CA HIS A 173 -3.03 12.62 -5.32
C HIS A 173 -1.53 12.41 -5.12
N GLU A 174 -0.74 12.44 -6.19
CA GLU A 174 0.70 12.17 -6.09
C GLU A 174 1.43 13.24 -5.25
N ASN A 175 1.03 14.52 -5.34
CA ASN A 175 1.58 15.59 -4.51
C ASN A 175 1.17 15.42 -3.04
N THR A 176 -0.07 14.99 -2.76
CA THR A 176 -0.48 14.66 -1.39
C THR A 176 0.34 13.49 -0.83
N VAL A 177 0.52 12.42 -1.61
CA VAL A 177 1.37 11.27 -1.25
C VAL A 177 2.79 11.74 -0.94
N GLY A 178 3.40 12.53 -1.83
CA GLY A 178 4.74 13.09 -1.66
C GLY A 178 4.87 13.95 -0.41
N GLY A 179 3.90 14.84 -0.16
CA GLY A 179 3.85 15.71 1.01
C GLY A 179 3.78 14.92 2.32
N VAL A 180 2.90 13.92 2.41
CA VAL A 180 2.79 13.05 3.59
C VAL A 180 4.09 12.26 3.82
N VAL A 181 4.67 11.68 2.76
CA VAL A 181 5.94 10.95 2.83
C VAL A 181 7.06 11.85 3.37
N ASN A 182 7.21 13.04 2.80
CA ASN A 182 8.26 13.98 3.17
C ASN A 182 8.12 14.45 4.63
N ALA A 183 6.90 14.78 5.05
CA ALA A 183 6.64 15.20 6.42
C ALA A 183 6.94 14.10 7.45
N LEU A 184 6.59 12.84 7.14
CA LEU A 184 6.93 11.70 8.00
C LEU A 184 8.42 11.38 8.00
N LYS A 185 9.09 11.43 6.84
CA LYS A 185 10.55 11.26 6.75
C LYS A 185 11.29 12.25 7.65
N LEU A 186 10.92 13.53 7.60
CA LEU A 186 11.51 14.56 8.47
C LEU A 186 11.35 14.22 9.95
N LYS A 187 10.17 13.77 10.38
CA LYS A 187 9.94 13.35 11.78
C LYS A 187 10.79 12.14 12.17
N ILE A 188 10.97 11.17 11.27
CA ILE A 188 11.81 9.99 11.51
C ILE A 188 13.30 10.37 11.55
N GLU A 189 13.76 11.29 10.69
CA GLU A 189 15.15 11.79 10.73
C GLU A 189 15.43 12.58 12.02
N ASN A 190 14.46 13.33 12.53
CA ASN A 190 14.59 13.96 13.84
C ASN A 190 14.74 12.91 14.96
N LEU A 191 13.99 11.80 14.89
CA LEU A 191 14.14 10.69 15.84
C LEU A 191 15.49 9.99 15.76
N ARG A 192 16.09 9.88 14.57
CA ARG A 192 17.46 9.36 14.39
C ARG A 192 18.53 10.25 15.03
N ASN A 193 18.18 11.49 15.36
CA ASN A 193 19.05 12.40 16.11
C ASN A 193 18.56 12.63 17.56
N SER A 194 17.57 11.85 18.02
CA SER A 194 17.05 11.95 19.39
C SER A 194 18.13 11.61 20.42
N GLU A 195 18.07 12.23 21.60
CA GLU A 195 18.93 11.88 22.74
C GLU A 195 18.62 10.47 23.27
N ASN A 196 17.36 10.03 23.17
CA ASN A 196 16.94 8.69 23.58
C ASN A 196 17.56 7.63 22.64
N SER A 197 18.48 6.83 23.18
CA SER A 197 19.23 5.83 22.42
C SER A 197 18.34 4.79 21.76
N LYS A 198 17.30 4.32 22.45
CA LYS A 198 16.37 3.32 21.89
C LYS A 198 15.58 3.88 20.71
N HIS A 199 15.04 5.09 20.85
CA HIS A 199 14.32 5.75 19.75
C HIS A 199 15.22 5.94 18.54
N ARG A 200 16.44 6.44 18.79
CA ARG A 200 17.45 6.67 17.76
C ARG A 200 17.83 5.39 17.01
N GLU A 201 18.18 4.34 17.74
CA GLU A 201 18.57 3.04 17.16
C GLU A 201 17.44 2.41 16.34
N PHE A 202 16.21 2.43 16.87
CA PHE A 202 15.05 1.91 16.17
C PHE A 202 14.73 2.73 14.92
N ALA A 203 14.78 4.07 15.00
CA ALA A 203 14.52 4.95 13.87
C ALA A 203 15.56 4.79 12.74
N HIS A 204 16.83 4.49 13.05
CA HIS A 204 17.85 4.15 12.06
C HIS A 204 17.58 2.84 11.30
N LYS A 205 16.75 1.97 11.88
CA LYS A 205 16.30 0.73 11.24
C LYS A 205 15.03 0.89 10.44
N ILE A 206 14.34 2.04 10.47
CA ILE A 206 13.25 2.32 9.54
C ILE A 206 13.83 2.66 8.16
N ASN A 207 13.39 1.97 7.12
CA ASN A 207 13.84 2.19 5.75
C ASN A 207 13.08 3.36 5.11
N LEU A 208 13.74 4.52 5.01
CA LEU A 208 13.17 5.72 4.38
C LEU A 208 13.29 5.75 2.85
N ASN A 209 14.09 4.86 2.26
CA ASN A 209 14.21 4.76 0.80
C ASN A 209 13.13 3.85 0.20
N LYS A 210 12.49 3.03 1.04
CA LYS A 210 11.43 2.12 0.63
C LYS A 210 10.10 2.60 1.18
N THR A 211 9.57 3.65 0.56
CA THR A 211 8.25 4.21 0.88
C THR A 211 7.13 3.75 -0.03
N THR A 212 7.47 3.02 -1.10
CA THR A 212 6.54 2.44 -2.06
C THR A 212 6.94 0.99 -2.34
N GLY A 213 6.05 0.25 -3.03
CA GLY A 213 6.35 -1.08 -3.57
C GLY A 213 5.30 -2.13 -3.20
N ALA A 214 5.35 -3.26 -3.90
CA ALA A 214 4.35 -4.31 -3.76
C ALA A 214 4.45 -5.04 -2.40
N VAL A 215 3.31 -5.17 -1.73
CA VAL A 215 3.09 -5.98 -0.54
C VAL A 215 2.39 -7.27 -0.95
N LYS A 216 3.13 -8.39 -0.90
CA LYS A 216 2.57 -9.74 -1.11
C LYS A 216 2.03 -10.28 0.22
N LEU A 217 0.71 -10.47 0.27
CA LEU A 217 -0.03 -11.06 1.37
C LEU A 217 -0.47 -12.49 1.01
N LYS A 218 -1.06 -13.20 1.96
CA LYS A 218 -1.53 -14.58 1.75
C LYS A 218 -2.49 -14.69 0.55
N GLU A 219 -3.48 -13.80 0.52
CA GLU A 219 -4.57 -13.83 -0.46
C GLU A 219 -4.56 -12.63 -1.41
N CYS A 220 -3.65 -11.67 -1.23
CA CYS A 220 -3.65 -10.42 -2.01
C CYS A 220 -2.23 -9.98 -2.39
N LYS A 221 -2.12 -9.22 -3.48
CA LYS A 221 -0.91 -8.47 -3.84
C LYS A 221 -1.32 -7.03 -4.05
N TYR A 222 -0.82 -6.12 -3.22
CA TYR A 222 -1.18 -4.70 -3.28
C TYR A 222 0.03 -3.80 -3.42
N VAL A 223 -0.18 -2.66 -4.07
CA VAL A 223 0.79 -1.56 -4.09
C VAL A 223 0.17 -0.40 -3.30
N PRO A 224 0.49 -0.28 -2.00
CA PRO A 224 0.06 0.87 -1.20
C PRO A 224 0.71 2.16 -1.72
N ASP A 225 0.05 3.29 -1.48
CA ASP A 225 0.61 4.60 -1.83
C ASP A 225 1.82 4.94 -0.97
N ILE A 226 1.74 4.62 0.32
CA ILE A 226 2.85 4.79 1.26
C ILE A 226 2.97 3.54 2.14
N LEU A 227 4.20 3.09 2.33
CA LEU A 227 4.55 2.08 3.32
C LEU A 227 5.80 2.49 4.10
N PHE A 228 5.93 2.05 5.35
CA PHE A 228 7.19 2.12 6.07
C PHE A 228 7.56 0.75 6.64
N GLN A 229 8.81 0.36 6.42
CA GLN A 229 9.32 -0.96 6.78
C GLN A 229 10.56 -0.84 7.69
N HIS A 230 10.49 -1.48 8.85
CA HIS A 230 11.66 -1.73 9.68
C HIS A 230 12.57 -2.80 9.05
N LYS A 231 13.90 -2.61 9.07
CA LYS A 231 14.90 -3.50 8.45
C LYS A 231 14.83 -4.94 8.96
N SER A 232 14.45 -5.12 10.23
CA SER A 232 14.28 -6.45 10.84
C SER A 232 12.94 -7.12 10.49
N CYS A 233 12.06 -6.46 9.71
CA CYS A 233 10.76 -6.98 9.33
C CYS A 233 10.71 -7.34 7.85
N ARG A 234 10.06 -8.46 7.49
CA ARG A 234 9.83 -8.85 6.09
C ARG A 234 8.72 -8.05 5.41
N ARG A 235 7.75 -7.54 6.19
CA ARG A 235 6.62 -6.74 5.73
C ARG A 235 6.68 -5.34 6.35
N PRO A 236 6.05 -4.32 5.74
CA PRO A 236 5.92 -3.02 6.37
C PRO A 236 5.10 -3.12 7.66
N GLY A 237 5.36 -2.23 8.61
CA GLY A 237 4.56 -2.09 9.82
C GLY A 237 3.43 -1.06 9.64
N VAL A 238 3.68 -0.03 8.82
CA VAL A 238 2.74 1.07 8.57
C VAL A 238 2.39 1.09 7.09
N ILE A 239 1.09 1.22 6.79
CA ILE A 239 0.57 1.50 5.45
C ILE A 239 -0.32 2.74 5.51
N ILE A 240 -0.22 3.61 4.50
CA ILE A 240 -1.12 4.73 4.28
C ILE A 240 -1.61 4.65 2.83
N GLU A 241 -2.92 4.68 2.65
CA GLU A 241 -3.56 4.83 1.34
C GLU A 241 -4.11 6.24 1.23
N VAL A 242 -3.88 6.88 0.09
CA VAL A 242 -4.47 8.17 -0.23
C VAL A 242 -5.60 7.87 -1.21
N ALA A 243 -6.83 8.13 -0.76
CA ALA A 243 -8.02 7.89 -1.54
C ALA A 243 -8.40 9.16 -2.29
N ASP A 244 -8.58 8.99 -3.60
CA ASP A 244 -9.11 10.02 -4.49
C ASP A 244 -10.51 9.62 -4.96
N THR A 245 -10.61 8.51 -5.70
CA THR A 245 -11.89 7.97 -6.18
C THR A 245 -12.39 6.78 -5.37
N GLN A 246 -11.57 6.25 -4.46
CA GLN A 246 -11.91 5.09 -3.65
C GLN A 246 -12.92 5.47 -2.56
N THR A 247 -13.94 4.64 -2.39
CA THR A 247 -14.96 4.82 -1.36
C THR A 247 -14.42 4.46 0.04
N PRO A 248 -14.99 5.03 1.11
CA PRO A 248 -14.64 4.64 2.49
C PRO A 248 -14.79 3.14 2.76
N LYS A 249 -15.75 2.48 2.08
CA LYS A 249 -15.96 1.04 2.17
C LYS A 249 -14.80 0.25 1.55
N GLU A 250 -14.31 0.67 0.39
CA GLU A 250 -13.16 0.03 -0.27
C GLU A 250 -11.89 0.17 0.56
N LEU A 251 -11.66 1.34 1.16
CA LEU A 251 -10.55 1.54 2.10
C LEU A 251 -10.66 0.63 3.32
N ALA A 252 -11.84 0.51 3.92
CA ALA A 252 -12.04 -0.36 5.08
C ALA A 252 -11.78 -1.84 4.73
N VAL A 253 -12.23 -2.29 3.56
CA VAL A 253 -11.94 -3.64 3.05
C VAL A 253 -10.44 -3.85 2.86
N LYS A 254 -9.76 -2.89 2.23
CA LYS A 254 -8.31 -2.96 1.98
C LYS A 254 -7.52 -2.98 3.29
N ALA A 255 -7.89 -2.13 4.25
CA ALA A 255 -7.28 -2.10 5.58
C ALA A 255 -7.44 -3.43 6.32
N TRP A 256 -8.64 -4.02 6.27
CA TRP A 256 -8.87 -5.36 6.83
C TRP A 256 -7.96 -6.41 6.19
N GLU A 257 -7.84 -6.42 4.86
CA GLU A 257 -6.99 -7.38 4.14
C GLU A 257 -5.50 -7.19 4.47
N TYR A 258 -5.01 -5.96 4.57
CA TYR A 258 -3.65 -5.69 5.02
C TYR A 258 -3.39 -6.24 6.42
N LEU A 259 -4.24 -5.92 7.39
CA LEU A 259 -4.04 -6.29 8.79
C LEU A 259 -4.18 -7.81 8.99
N VAL A 260 -5.20 -8.42 8.40
CA VAL A 260 -5.51 -9.85 8.59
C VAL A 260 -4.61 -10.73 7.73
N TYR A 261 -4.46 -10.47 6.43
CA TYR A 261 -3.65 -11.32 5.56
C TYR A 261 -2.14 -11.12 5.68
N SER A 262 -1.70 -10.11 6.44
CA SER A 262 -0.32 -10.03 6.90
C SER A 262 -0.06 -10.80 8.20
N CYS A 263 -1.09 -11.43 8.79
CA CYS A 263 -1.03 -12.08 10.09
C CYS A 263 -0.42 -11.13 11.14
N ALA A 264 -1.00 -9.93 11.29
CA ALA A 264 -0.54 -8.94 12.27
C ALA A 264 0.91 -8.45 12.09
N ASN A 265 1.53 -8.62 10.91
CA ASN A 265 2.84 -8.01 10.64
C ASN A 265 2.71 -6.52 10.34
N ILE A 266 1.64 -6.11 9.67
CA ILE A 266 1.25 -4.70 9.53
C ILE A 266 0.50 -4.31 10.80
N GLN A 267 0.97 -3.26 11.49
CA GLN A 267 0.43 -2.81 12.77
C GLN A 267 -0.73 -1.82 12.63
N VAL A 268 -0.67 -0.99 11.60
CA VAL A 268 -1.64 0.08 11.39
C VAL A 268 -1.79 0.40 9.91
N VAL A 269 -3.02 0.70 9.51
CA VAL A 269 -3.36 1.21 8.19
C VAL A 269 -4.05 2.55 8.35
N TYR A 270 -3.66 3.53 7.56
CA TYR A 270 -4.32 4.83 7.45
C TYR A 270 -4.96 4.98 6.07
N GLY A 271 -6.09 5.68 6.04
CA GLY A 271 -6.77 6.10 4.81
C GLY A 271 -6.98 7.60 4.87
N ILE A 272 -6.45 8.33 3.89
CA ILE A 272 -6.62 9.77 3.73
C ILE A 272 -7.53 9.99 2.53
N ASP A 273 -8.76 10.41 2.75
CA ASP A 273 -9.68 10.79 1.68
C ASP A 273 -9.45 12.26 1.35
N ILE A 274 -8.86 12.53 0.17
CA ILE A 274 -8.49 13.89 -0.24
C ILE A 274 -9.67 14.67 -0.83
N GLN A 275 -10.74 13.99 -1.23
CA GLN A 275 -11.95 14.63 -1.74
C GLN A 275 -12.78 15.19 -0.59
N ASN A 276 -12.91 14.41 0.48
CA ASN A 276 -13.67 14.80 1.67
C ASN A 276 -12.79 15.38 2.78
N ALA A 277 -11.47 15.42 2.59
CA ALA A 277 -10.46 15.80 3.58
C ALA A 277 -10.67 15.09 4.94
N THR A 278 -10.84 13.77 4.88
CA THR A 278 -11.03 12.93 6.08
C THR A 278 -9.90 11.94 6.30
N LEU A 279 -9.72 11.56 7.56
CA LEU A 279 -8.74 10.59 8.02
C LEU A 279 -9.44 9.40 8.68
N SER A 280 -9.07 8.21 8.25
CA SER A 280 -9.46 6.95 8.89
C SER A 280 -8.23 6.16 9.30
N SER A 281 -8.36 5.35 10.35
CA SER A 281 -7.29 4.45 10.77
C SER A 281 -7.83 3.12 11.28
N TRP A 282 -7.07 2.06 11.04
CA TRP A 282 -7.42 0.71 11.42
C TRP A 282 -6.25 0.01 12.10
N ARG A 283 -6.57 -0.81 13.09
CA ARG A 283 -5.63 -1.67 13.82
C ARG A 283 -6.21 -3.07 13.92
N TYR A 284 -5.40 -4.03 14.36
CA TYR A 284 -5.88 -5.37 14.68
C TYR A 284 -5.92 -5.59 16.19
N ARG A 285 -6.71 -6.58 16.59
CA ARG A 285 -6.69 -7.20 17.92
C ARG A 285 -6.97 -8.68 17.79
N ILE A 286 -6.67 -9.43 18.83
CA ILE A 286 -7.07 -10.83 18.95
C ILE A 286 -8.34 -10.87 19.79
N ASP A 287 -9.40 -11.46 19.25
CA ASP A 287 -10.69 -11.63 19.90
C ASP A 287 -11.08 -13.12 19.78
N ASN A 288 -11.17 -13.82 20.92
CA ASN A 288 -11.45 -15.27 20.96
C ASN A 288 -10.56 -16.06 19.97
N ASP A 289 -9.24 -15.90 20.10
CA ASP A 289 -8.22 -16.50 19.22
C ASP A 289 -8.33 -16.13 17.72
N THR A 290 -9.16 -15.16 17.38
CA THR A 290 -9.35 -14.68 16.01
C THR A 290 -8.70 -13.32 15.81
N LEU A 291 -7.89 -13.19 14.77
CA LEU A 291 -7.33 -11.90 14.37
C LEU A 291 -8.41 -11.04 13.69
N VAL A 292 -8.77 -9.93 14.32
CA VAL A 292 -9.82 -9.02 13.84
C VAL A 292 -9.26 -7.63 13.61
N ALA A 293 -9.49 -7.07 12.43
CA ALA A 293 -9.25 -5.65 12.18
C ALA A 293 -10.44 -4.82 12.67
N TYR A 294 -10.15 -3.71 13.35
CA TYR A 294 -11.14 -2.76 13.84
C TYR A 294 -10.72 -1.33 13.51
N LYS A 295 -11.71 -0.46 13.40
CA LYS A 295 -11.51 0.95 13.06
C LYS A 295 -11.24 1.75 14.33
N VAL A 296 -10.20 2.57 14.31
CA VAL A 296 -9.79 3.46 15.42
C VAL A 296 -10.28 4.88 15.16
N LEU A 297 -10.10 5.38 13.94
CA LEU A 297 -10.68 6.65 13.46
C LEU A 297 -11.57 6.36 12.26
N ASP A 298 -12.77 6.94 12.26
CA ASP A 298 -13.76 6.75 11.21
C ASP A 298 -14.07 8.03 10.46
N GLY A 299 -13.42 8.20 9.30
CA GLY A 299 -13.71 9.29 8.36
C GLY A 299 -13.71 10.66 9.03
N LYS A 300 -12.80 10.89 9.99
CA LYS A 300 -12.79 12.12 10.78
C LYS A 300 -12.23 13.26 9.92
N PRO A 301 -12.96 14.37 9.73
CA PRO A 301 -12.48 15.49 8.92
C PRO A 301 -11.22 16.10 9.56
N PHE A 302 -10.20 16.34 8.74
CA PHE A 302 -9.04 17.16 9.14
C PHE A 302 -9.12 18.58 8.58
N ARG A 303 -10.02 18.84 7.62
CA ARG A 303 -10.33 20.16 7.06
C ARG A 303 -11.84 20.34 6.97
N ASP A 304 -12.33 21.52 7.34
CA ASP A 304 -13.71 21.96 7.11
C ASP A 304 -13.74 23.34 6.42
N SER A 305 -14.90 24.01 6.40
CA SER A 305 -15.04 25.34 5.80
C SER A 305 -14.28 26.44 6.53
N ASP A 306 -13.95 26.25 7.80
CA ASP A 306 -13.25 27.21 8.66
C ASP A 306 -11.73 26.91 8.72
N GLY A 307 -11.29 25.78 8.17
CA GLY A 307 -9.89 25.41 8.02
C GLY A 307 -9.55 24.08 8.70
N PRO A 308 -8.35 23.93 9.29
CA PRO A 308 -7.94 22.70 9.95
C PRO A 308 -8.77 22.36 11.20
N VAL A 309 -9.24 21.11 11.29
CA VAL A 309 -9.98 20.60 12.46
C VAL A 309 -9.00 20.09 13.51
N ALA A 310 -8.78 20.87 14.57
CA ALA A 310 -7.67 20.70 15.51
C ALA A 310 -7.55 19.32 16.18
N ASP A 311 -8.65 18.58 16.31
CA ASP A 311 -8.69 17.29 17.01
C ASP A 311 -8.47 16.08 16.09
N THR A 312 -8.15 16.30 14.81
CA THR A 312 -7.80 15.24 13.85
C THR A 312 -6.30 15.27 13.57
N SER A 313 -5.63 14.14 13.75
CA SER A 313 -4.20 14.03 13.46
C SER A 313 -3.87 12.61 13.04
N LEU A 314 -2.91 12.48 12.12
CA LEU A 314 -2.31 11.20 11.78
C LEU A 314 -1.20 10.91 12.80
N VAL A 315 -1.44 9.93 13.67
CA VAL A 315 -0.57 9.59 14.81
C VAL A 315 0.03 8.21 14.63
N ILE A 316 1.26 8.12 14.14
CA ILE A 316 1.98 6.84 14.01
C ILE A 316 2.83 6.64 15.27
N ARG A 317 2.66 5.52 15.96
CA ARG A 317 3.54 5.19 17.09
C ARG A 317 4.82 4.56 16.56
N LEU A 318 5.95 4.83 17.22
CA LEU A 318 7.24 4.30 16.83
C LEU A 318 7.23 2.76 16.79
N LYS A 319 6.52 2.13 17.73
CA LYS A 319 6.36 0.66 17.72
C LYS A 319 5.58 0.12 16.53
N ASP A 320 4.79 0.94 15.83
CA ASP A 320 3.96 0.50 14.71
C ASP A 320 4.80 0.20 13.44
N PHE A 321 6.05 0.67 13.36
CA PHE A 321 6.93 0.43 12.20
C PHE A 321 7.44 -1.02 12.09
N ALA A 322 7.30 -1.82 13.15
CA ALA A 322 7.71 -3.21 13.22
C ALA A 322 6.61 -4.09 13.82
N ARG A 323 6.69 -5.42 13.64
CA ARG A 323 5.81 -6.34 14.37
C ARG A 323 6.02 -6.22 15.88
N ALA A 324 4.96 -6.45 16.65
CA ALA A 324 4.94 -6.29 18.12
C ALA A 324 6.18 -6.91 18.81
N SER A 325 6.52 -8.16 18.48
CA SER A 325 7.67 -8.84 19.09
C SER A 325 9.01 -8.16 18.85
N ILE A 326 9.18 -7.43 17.74
CA ILE A 326 10.41 -6.69 17.42
C ILE A 326 10.40 -5.34 18.12
N SER A 327 9.28 -4.62 18.06
CA SER A 327 9.19 -3.32 18.72
C SER A 327 9.27 -3.43 20.24
N GLU A 328 8.65 -4.43 20.85
CA GLU A 328 8.78 -4.73 22.30
C GLU A 328 10.23 -5.05 22.68
N ALA A 329 10.93 -5.87 21.87
CA ALA A 329 12.32 -6.24 22.16
C ALA A 329 13.30 -5.06 22.04
N GLU A 330 13.08 -4.15 21.09
CA GLU A 330 14.01 -3.03 20.83
C GLU A 330 13.66 -1.76 21.61
N LEU A 331 12.38 -1.44 21.80
CA LEU A 331 11.94 -0.22 22.50
C LEU A 331 11.66 -0.48 23.99
N GLY A 332 11.16 -1.67 24.34
CA GLY A 332 10.62 -1.97 25.67
C GLY A 332 9.24 -1.30 25.90
N GLU A 333 8.70 -1.46 27.12
CA GLU A 333 7.34 -0.99 27.46
C GLU A 333 7.19 0.54 27.39
N ASP A 334 8.18 1.30 27.89
CA ASP A 334 8.14 2.76 27.98
C ASP A 334 8.81 3.48 26.80
N GLY A 335 9.29 2.74 25.80
CA GLY A 335 10.06 3.28 24.68
C GLY A 335 9.23 3.72 23.47
N ASP A 336 7.93 3.89 23.62
CA ASP A 336 7.05 4.27 22.51
C ASP A 336 7.02 5.80 22.35
N TYR A 337 6.95 6.25 21.10
CA TYR A 337 6.95 7.67 20.75
C TYR A 337 5.96 7.93 19.63
N GLU A 338 5.26 9.06 19.67
CA GLU A 338 4.25 9.40 18.68
C GLU A 338 4.79 10.36 17.62
N LEU A 339 4.74 9.93 16.36
CA LEU A 339 4.95 10.78 15.20
C LEU A 339 3.60 11.33 14.76
N ILE A 340 3.38 12.62 15.02
CA ILE A 340 2.09 13.28 14.81
C ILE A 340 2.18 14.20 13.59
N LEU A 341 1.40 13.95 12.54
CA LEU A 341 1.03 14.97 11.56
C LEU A 341 -0.30 15.57 11.97
N THR A 342 -0.30 16.88 12.25
CA THR A 342 -1.48 17.60 12.70
C THR A 342 -2.48 17.79 11.56
N ALA A 343 -3.74 18.12 11.88
CA ALA A 343 -4.69 18.59 10.86
C ALA A 343 -4.13 19.76 10.05
N GLY A 344 -3.42 20.70 10.68
CA GLY A 344 -2.76 21.81 9.99
C GLY A 344 -1.71 21.34 8.99
N ASP A 345 -0.91 20.33 9.32
CA ASP A 345 0.06 19.74 8.38
C ASP A 345 -0.64 19.09 7.18
N LEU A 346 -1.72 18.32 7.43
CA LEU A 346 -2.49 17.65 6.39
C LEU A 346 -3.23 18.63 5.48
N CYS A 347 -3.83 19.69 6.05
CA CYS A 347 -4.46 20.77 5.28
C CYS A 347 -3.46 21.45 4.36
N ARG A 348 -2.29 21.84 4.88
CA ARG A 348 -1.25 22.49 4.07
C ARG A 348 -0.79 21.59 2.93
N ILE A 349 -0.52 20.31 3.21
CA ILE A 349 -0.15 19.33 2.18
C ILE A 349 -1.21 19.24 1.08
N LEU A 350 -2.50 19.18 1.47
CA LEU A 350 -3.60 19.09 0.52
C LEU A 350 -3.81 20.40 -0.26
N GLU A 351 -3.67 21.56 0.39
CA GLU A 351 -3.77 22.87 -0.23
C GLU A 351 -2.66 23.09 -1.26
N ASP A 352 -1.42 22.74 -0.93
CA ASP A 352 -0.29 22.79 -1.85
C ASP A 352 -0.57 21.90 -3.08
N ALA A 353 -1.06 20.67 -2.86
CA ALA A 353 -1.43 19.75 -3.93
C ALA A 353 -2.59 20.26 -4.82
N GLU A 354 -3.60 20.91 -4.23
CA GLU A 354 -4.71 21.52 -4.96
C GLU A 354 -4.28 22.76 -5.76
N GLN A 355 -3.31 23.53 -5.26
CA GLN A 355 -2.75 24.68 -5.97
C GLN A 355 -1.93 24.22 -7.18
N ASP A 356 -1.08 23.20 -7.01
CA ASP A 356 -0.30 22.61 -8.10
C ASP A 356 -1.20 22.06 -9.22
N GLU A 357 -2.29 21.37 -8.86
CA GLU A 357 -3.27 20.87 -9.83
C GLU A 357 -3.91 22.02 -10.64
N LYS A 358 -4.26 23.12 -9.97
CA LYS A 358 -4.83 24.31 -10.63
C LYS A 358 -3.82 25.01 -11.55
N LEU A 359 -2.56 25.08 -11.14
CA LEU A 359 -1.49 25.67 -11.96
C LEU A 359 -1.23 24.82 -13.20
N GLY A 360 -1.16 23.49 -13.07
CA GLY A 360 -1.03 22.58 -14.21
C GLY A 360 -2.13 22.77 -15.25
N LYS A 361 -3.40 22.84 -14.81
CA LYS A 361 -4.55 23.07 -15.70
C LYS A 361 -4.47 24.40 -16.46
N ARG A 362 -3.99 25.46 -15.81
CA ARG A 362 -3.82 26.78 -16.46
C ARG A 362 -2.76 26.74 -17.56
N TYR A 363 -1.64 26.06 -17.33
CA TYR A 363 -0.61 25.91 -18.36
C TYR A 363 -1.13 25.16 -19.58
N ASP A 364 -1.94 24.12 -19.40
CA ASP A 364 -2.55 23.38 -20.52
C ASP A 364 -3.56 24.23 -21.32
N ASP A 365 -4.34 25.07 -20.63
CA ASP A 365 -5.27 26.02 -21.24
C ASP A 365 -4.54 27.14 -22.02
N ASP A 366 -3.45 27.68 -21.47
CA ASP A 366 -2.64 28.73 -22.10
C ASP A 366 -1.84 28.20 -23.32
N ILE A 367 -1.36 26.95 -23.26
CA ILE A 367 -0.78 26.27 -24.43
C ILE A 367 -1.84 26.06 -25.52
N SER A 368 -3.09 25.83 -25.13
CA SER A 368 -4.21 25.64 -26.08
C SER A 368 -4.74 26.95 -26.67
N SER A 369 -4.53 28.09 -25.99
CA SER A 369 -5.01 29.40 -26.44
C SER A 369 -4.04 30.12 -27.40
N GLY A 370 -2.78 29.68 -27.48
CA GLY A 370 -1.84 30.11 -28.52
C GLY A 370 -1.28 31.53 -28.39
N ASP A 371 -1.64 32.26 -27.33
CA ASP A 371 -1.35 33.70 -27.21
C ASP A 371 0.09 34.03 -26.76
N ASP A 372 0.83 33.06 -26.20
CA ASP A 372 2.19 33.27 -25.66
C ASP A 372 3.28 32.41 -26.34
N PHE A 373 3.02 31.90 -27.55
CA PHE A 373 4.09 31.25 -28.32
C PHE A 373 5.11 32.28 -28.83
N LEU A 374 6.39 31.87 -28.82
CA LEU A 374 7.42 32.51 -29.63
C LEU A 374 6.86 32.71 -31.05
N PRO A 375 7.04 33.90 -31.66
CA PRO A 375 6.42 34.21 -32.95
C PRO A 375 6.70 33.09 -33.96
N ASP A 376 5.75 32.75 -34.84
CA ASP A 376 5.79 31.65 -35.82
C ASP A 376 7.11 31.52 -36.63
N ALA A 377 7.95 32.55 -36.61
CA ALA A 377 9.29 32.58 -37.20
C ALA A 377 10.41 31.98 -36.33
N VAL A 378 10.16 31.59 -35.08
CA VAL A 378 11.17 30.94 -34.22
C VAL A 378 11.13 29.44 -34.45
N MET A 379 11.85 29.01 -35.47
CA MET A 379 12.21 27.60 -35.63
C MET A 379 12.90 27.13 -34.35
N LEU A 380 12.32 26.14 -33.67
CA LEU A 380 13.03 25.37 -32.64
C LEU A 380 14.35 24.91 -33.28
N GLY A 381 15.48 25.38 -32.73
CA GLY A 381 16.79 24.97 -33.21
C GLY A 381 16.86 23.45 -33.22
N LYS A 382 17.42 22.86 -34.29
CA LYS A 382 17.72 21.42 -34.30
C LYS A 382 18.44 21.10 -33.00
N MET A 383 17.90 20.13 -32.25
CA MET A 383 18.52 19.63 -31.03
C MET A 383 20.00 19.38 -31.33
N PRO A 384 20.95 20.03 -30.62
CA PRO A 384 22.35 19.73 -30.83
C PRO A 384 22.54 18.23 -30.59
N PRO A 385 23.33 17.53 -31.41
CA PRO A 385 23.60 16.12 -31.19
C PRO A 385 24.06 15.92 -29.75
N TRP A 386 23.51 14.90 -29.09
CA TRP A 386 23.90 14.55 -27.73
C TRP A 386 25.43 14.45 -27.66
N PRO A 387 26.09 14.92 -26.58
CA PRO A 387 27.54 14.82 -26.46
C PRO A 387 27.91 13.33 -26.37
N GLY A 388 28.24 12.74 -27.52
CA GLY A 388 28.45 11.30 -27.70
C GLY A 388 28.07 10.75 -29.08
N GLU A 389 27.26 11.46 -29.88
CA GLU A 389 26.79 10.99 -31.20
C GLU A 389 27.48 11.64 -32.41
N SER A 390 28.49 12.49 -32.21
CA SER A 390 29.37 12.86 -33.33
C SER A 390 30.30 11.69 -33.63
N LEU A 391 29.91 10.87 -34.62
CA LEU A 391 30.86 10.05 -35.36
C LEU A 391 31.96 11.00 -35.86
N LEU A 392 33.13 10.92 -35.24
CA LEU A 392 34.30 11.61 -35.76
C LEU A 392 34.62 10.99 -37.14
N PRO A 393 35.23 11.72 -38.08
CA PRO A 393 35.65 11.14 -39.36
C PRO A 393 36.54 9.88 -39.22
N ASN A 394 37.19 9.70 -38.07
CA ASN A 394 37.97 8.50 -37.74
C ASN A 394 37.13 7.31 -37.22
N ASP A 395 35.87 7.52 -36.86
CA ASP A 395 34.98 6.44 -36.41
C ASP A 395 34.49 5.61 -37.60
N GLU A 396 34.37 6.19 -38.80
CA GLU A 396 33.96 5.49 -40.01
C GLU A 396 34.98 4.40 -40.42
N GLU A 397 36.28 4.70 -40.34
CA GLU A 397 37.35 3.70 -40.56
C GLU A 397 37.31 2.58 -39.51
N LYS A 398 36.99 2.93 -38.26
CA LYS A 398 36.89 1.96 -37.17
C LYS A 398 35.72 1.00 -37.37
N TYR A 399 34.56 1.51 -37.77
CA TYR A 399 33.38 0.69 -38.03
C TYR A 399 33.52 -0.14 -39.31
N THR A 400 34.10 0.43 -40.37
CA THR A 400 34.42 -0.32 -41.61
C THR A 400 35.31 -1.52 -41.31
N LYS A 401 36.35 -1.33 -40.50
CA LYS A 401 37.27 -2.42 -40.13
C LYS A 401 36.59 -3.47 -39.24
N LEU A 402 35.68 -3.06 -38.36
CA LEU A 402 34.87 -3.96 -37.53
C LEU A 402 33.89 -4.78 -38.36
N GLU A 403 33.27 -4.20 -39.39
CA GLU A 403 32.39 -4.88 -40.34
C GLU A 403 33.18 -5.88 -41.21
N GLU A 404 34.33 -5.49 -41.76
CA GLU A 404 35.22 -6.41 -42.50
C GLU A 404 35.71 -7.57 -41.63
N ASP A 405 36.05 -7.32 -40.36
CA ASP A 405 36.49 -8.36 -39.42
C ASP A 405 35.34 -9.32 -39.04
N ASP A 406 34.08 -8.88 -39.06
CA ASP A 406 32.90 -9.71 -38.78
C ASP A 406 32.46 -10.50 -40.03
N GLU A 407 32.54 -9.90 -41.22
CA GLU A 407 32.37 -10.59 -42.51
C GLU A 407 33.43 -11.70 -42.68
N ASN A 408 34.69 -11.43 -42.36
CA ASN A 408 35.74 -12.44 -42.39
C ASN A 408 35.52 -13.56 -41.35
N ARG A 409 35.01 -13.23 -40.16
CA ARG A 409 34.67 -14.23 -39.13
C ARG A 409 33.47 -15.09 -39.50
N SER A 410 32.52 -14.55 -40.25
CA SER A 410 31.34 -15.29 -40.73
C SER A 410 31.65 -16.14 -41.97
N ALA A 411 32.54 -15.69 -42.85
CA ALA A 411 33.01 -16.48 -44.00
C ALA A 411 33.91 -17.68 -43.61
N GLY A 412 34.53 -17.66 -42.42
CA GLY A 412 35.47 -18.70 -41.97
C GLY A 412 34.88 -19.88 -41.19
N LYS A 413 33.56 -19.93 -40.94
CA LYS A 413 32.94 -20.88 -39.97
C LYS A 413 31.95 -21.89 -40.56
N ASP A 414 32.09 -22.27 -41.82
CA ASP A 414 31.19 -23.27 -42.44
C ASP A 414 31.89 -24.44 -43.14
N ALA A 415 33.13 -24.77 -42.73
CA ALA A 415 33.84 -25.94 -43.24
C ALA A 415 33.47 -27.26 -42.54
N ASP A 416 32.79 -27.19 -41.38
CA ASP A 416 32.54 -28.35 -40.52
C ASP A 416 31.07 -28.80 -40.46
N TYR A 417 30.19 -28.20 -41.29
CA TYR A 417 28.80 -28.67 -41.40
C TYR A 417 28.74 -29.98 -42.18
N VAL A 418 28.90 -31.10 -41.47
CA VAL A 418 28.69 -32.44 -42.00
C VAL A 418 27.19 -32.70 -42.15
N ASP A 419 26.71 -32.71 -43.39
CA ASP A 419 25.33 -33.04 -43.75
C ASP A 419 24.90 -34.39 -43.15
N ALA A 420 23.93 -34.33 -42.22
CA ALA A 420 23.38 -35.47 -41.48
C ALA A 420 22.43 -36.36 -42.32
N LYS A 421 22.69 -36.52 -43.63
CA LYS A 421 21.91 -37.39 -44.53
C LYS A 421 22.66 -38.62 -45.07
N ARG A 422 23.90 -38.88 -44.66
CA ARG A 422 24.60 -40.16 -44.92
C ARG A 422 24.83 -40.97 -43.64
N ARG A 423 23.74 -41.36 -42.96
CA ARG A 423 23.80 -42.37 -41.88
C ARG A 423 22.75 -43.48 -41.99
N VAL A 424 22.37 -43.80 -43.23
CA VAL A 424 21.55 -44.99 -43.56
C VAL A 424 22.15 -45.66 -44.79
N HIS A 425 23.30 -46.35 -44.66
CA HIS A 425 23.68 -47.49 -45.53
C HIS A 425 24.97 -48.26 -45.17
N LEU A 426 25.48 -48.21 -43.93
CA LEU A 426 26.58 -49.10 -43.52
C LEU A 426 26.40 -49.54 -42.05
N ARG A 427 25.43 -50.42 -41.84
CA ARG A 427 25.36 -51.37 -40.71
C ARG A 427 24.48 -52.53 -41.16
N ASN A 428 25.05 -53.41 -41.97
CA ASN A 428 24.70 -54.83 -42.11
C ASN A 428 25.88 -55.47 -42.84
N GLY A 429 26.70 -56.18 -42.07
CA GLY A 429 27.95 -56.83 -42.43
C GLY A 429 28.55 -57.38 -41.15
#